data_AF-A0A482U2M8-F1
#
_entry.id   AF-A0A482U2M8-F1
#
_cell.length_a   1.000
_cell.length_b   1.000
_cell.length_c   1.000
_cell.angle_alpha   90.00
_cell.angle_beta   90.00
_cell.angle_gamma   90.00
#
_symmetry.space_group_name_H-M   'P 1'
#
loop_
_entity.id
_entity.type
_entity.pdbx_description
1 polymer ?
#
loop_
_entity_poly.entity_id
_entity_poly.type
_entity_poly.pdbx_seq_one_letter_code
_entity_poly.pdbx_strand_id
1 'polypeptide(L)'
;MLEFNARTIETITNALRRCDRKVNLTKTWYCLHQSYGIGTPSSSGASLKLSEQDHSTLRALIQRHTSFDPLKQTTAELKGDRMELALKTRNEKLSSQTVSAGIVMVGSPTHALTLASGTYQLPPGSTLNVPAEELHGTHRVVLIENLPVMYHLARYRWPQDIVEIPMLFRGSPQFTPAAVTKALAGVHEVVCFADYDPQGLMNCLTQRRACAMVLPTDEAIHRITSTGLDKPADFANQQAAREWLNTLQLPPVQRMLAQKLAISQESMAGSELILYQLERRDADPHSVPSAADFWG
;
A
#
# COMPACT_ATOMS: atom_id res chain seq x y z
N MET A 1 -3.68 -3.60 32.44
CA MET A 1 -4.80 -4.49 32.08
C MET A 1 -4.33 -5.40 30.94
N LEU A 2 -4.51 -6.72 31.05
CA LEU A 2 -4.07 -7.66 30.00
C LEU A 2 -5.00 -7.55 28.78
N GLU A 3 -4.43 -7.36 27.60
CA GLU A 3 -5.18 -7.42 26.33
C GLU A 3 -5.07 -8.83 25.73
N PHE A 4 -6.23 -9.45 25.46
CA PHE A 4 -6.33 -10.74 24.78
C PHE A 4 -6.17 -10.56 23.27
N ASN A 5 -4.96 -10.27 22.84
CA ASN A 5 -4.58 -10.25 21.42
C ASN A 5 -4.04 -11.62 20.96
N ALA A 6 -3.78 -11.77 19.66
CA ALA A 6 -3.33 -13.02 19.06
C ALA A 6 -2.08 -13.62 19.74
N ARG A 7 -1.12 -12.78 20.14
CA ARG A 7 0.11 -13.20 20.83
C ARG A 7 -0.19 -13.77 22.22
N THR A 8 -1.08 -13.14 22.98
CA THR A 8 -1.51 -13.64 24.29
C THR A 8 -2.18 -15.01 24.15
N ILE A 9 -3.08 -15.16 23.17
CA ILE A 9 -3.81 -16.42 22.94
C ILE A 9 -2.87 -17.53 22.48
N GLU A 10 -1.93 -17.24 21.57
CA GLU A 10 -0.94 -18.21 21.11
C GLU A 10 -0.02 -18.67 22.25
N THR A 11 0.42 -17.74 23.10
CA THR A 11 1.25 -18.04 24.27
C THR A 11 0.55 -19.00 25.22
N ILE A 12 -0.72 -18.73 25.56
CA ILE A 12 -1.50 -19.58 26.45
C ILE A 12 -1.84 -20.92 25.77
N THR A 13 -2.21 -20.91 24.49
CA THR A 13 -2.56 -22.13 23.73
C THR A 13 -1.39 -23.09 23.67
N ASN A 14 -0.17 -22.59 23.44
CA ASN A 14 1.03 -23.42 23.42
C ASN A 14 1.30 -24.08 24.77
N ALA A 15 1.18 -23.33 25.87
CA ALA A 15 1.35 -23.87 27.21
C ALA A 15 0.29 -24.93 27.55
N LEU A 16 -0.98 -24.70 27.17
CA LEU A 16 -2.07 -25.65 27.37
C LEU A 16 -1.85 -26.95 26.58
N ARG A 17 -1.40 -26.87 25.33
CA ARG A 17 -1.18 -28.07 24.49
C ARG A 17 0.03 -28.89 24.90
N ARG A 18 1.07 -28.22 25.40
CA ARG A 18 2.27 -28.88 25.90
C ARG A 18 2.13 -29.36 27.34
N CYS A 19 1.01 -29.03 28.00
CA CYS A 19 0.78 -29.30 29.42
C CYS A 19 1.94 -28.78 30.28
N ASP A 20 2.41 -27.56 29.95
CA ASP A 20 3.60 -26.99 30.58
C ASP A 20 3.35 -26.76 32.08
N ARG A 21 4.03 -27.52 32.95
CA ARG A 21 3.96 -27.33 34.40
C ARG A 21 4.76 -26.12 34.90
N LYS A 22 5.54 -25.51 34.02
CA LYS A 22 6.41 -24.39 34.33
C LYS A 22 6.56 -23.49 33.10
N VAL A 23 6.38 -22.19 33.29
CA VAL A 23 6.53 -21.17 32.25
C VAL A 23 7.44 -20.04 32.72
N ASN A 24 8.26 -19.50 31.82
CA ASN A 24 9.12 -18.35 32.15
C ASN A 24 8.25 -17.10 32.38
N LEU A 25 8.66 -16.25 33.32
CA LEU A 25 7.91 -15.05 33.69
C LEU A 25 8.09 -13.94 32.64
N THR A 26 7.48 -14.13 31.46
CA THR A 26 7.37 -13.10 30.43
C THR A 26 6.35 -12.04 30.82
N LYS A 27 6.33 -10.90 30.13
CA LYS A 27 5.32 -9.84 30.36
C LYS A 27 3.88 -10.38 30.32
N THR A 28 3.57 -11.29 29.40
CA THR A 28 2.25 -11.92 29.28
C THR A 28 1.92 -12.76 30.52
N TRP A 29 2.84 -13.65 30.94
CA TRP A 29 2.64 -14.51 32.11
C TRP A 29 2.59 -13.72 33.42
N TYR A 30 3.39 -12.66 33.54
CA TYR A 30 3.32 -11.73 34.66
C TYR A 30 1.94 -11.06 34.75
N CYS A 31 1.42 -10.54 33.64
CA CYS A 31 0.09 -9.93 33.63
C CYS A 31 -1.04 -10.94 33.94
N LEU A 32 -0.92 -12.19 33.45
CA LEU A 32 -1.87 -13.26 33.77
C LEU A 32 -1.85 -13.60 35.26
N HIS A 33 -0.67 -13.71 35.86
CA HIS A 33 -0.51 -13.93 37.29
C HIS A 33 -1.13 -12.80 38.12
N GLN A 34 -0.80 -11.55 37.79
CA GLN A 34 -1.31 -10.38 38.52
C GLN A 34 -2.83 -10.18 38.38
N SER A 35 -3.39 -10.46 37.20
CA SER A 35 -4.80 -10.15 36.91
C SER A 35 -5.75 -11.30 37.27
N TYR A 36 -5.27 -12.55 37.21
CA TYR A 36 -6.11 -13.75 37.33
C TYR A 36 -5.57 -14.78 38.33
N GLY A 37 -4.47 -14.49 39.02
CA GLY A 37 -3.86 -15.41 39.99
C GLY A 37 -3.24 -16.66 39.37
N ILE A 38 -2.94 -16.64 38.07
CA ILE A 38 -2.42 -17.82 37.37
C ILE A 38 -0.99 -18.14 37.80
N GLY A 39 -0.80 -19.38 38.27
CA GLY A 39 0.49 -19.96 38.61
C GLY A 39 1.12 -19.41 39.89
N THR A 40 2.11 -20.14 40.41
CA THR A 40 2.87 -19.77 41.62
C THR A 40 4.32 -19.45 41.29
N PRO A 41 4.89 -18.33 41.77
CA PRO A 41 6.29 -18.02 41.54
C PRO A 41 7.22 -19.12 42.05
N SER A 42 8.19 -19.52 41.22
CA SER A 42 9.27 -20.39 41.66
C SER A 42 10.15 -19.70 42.69
N SER A 43 10.91 -20.47 43.47
CA SER A 43 11.82 -19.95 44.51
C SER A 43 12.83 -18.91 43.99
N SER A 44 13.20 -18.95 42.70
CA SER A 44 14.08 -17.97 42.06
C SER A 44 13.37 -16.76 41.43
N GLY A 45 12.03 -16.71 41.47
CA GLY A 45 11.22 -15.65 40.86
C GLY A 45 11.17 -15.63 39.33
N ALA A 46 12.02 -16.39 38.63
CA ALA A 46 12.16 -16.32 37.17
C ALA A 46 11.06 -17.05 36.37
N SER A 47 10.21 -17.83 37.04
CA SER A 47 9.19 -18.67 36.40
C SER A 47 7.95 -18.85 37.27
N LEU A 48 6.84 -19.21 36.64
CA LEU A 48 5.61 -19.63 37.30
C LEU A 48 5.44 -21.14 37.16
N LYS A 49 5.08 -21.80 38.26
CA LYS A 49 4.60 -23.19 38.25
C LYS A 49 3.09 -23.18 38.01
N LEU A 50 2.64 -23.95 37.03
CA LEU A 50 1.22 -24.05 36.67
C LEU A 50 0.64 -25.35 37.25
N SER A 51 -0.48 -25.21 37.96
CA SER A 51 -1.31 -26.32 38.44
C SER A 51 -2.32 -26.77 37.38
N GLU A 52 -2.98 -27.90 37.58
CA GLU A 52 -4.09 -28.34 36.71
C GLU A 52 -5.27 -27.36 36.75
N GLN A 53 -5.49 -26.71 37.90
CA GLN A 53 -6.48 -25.65 38.04
C GLN A 53 -6.11 -24.41 37.21
N ASP A 54 -4.83 -24.07 37.11
CA ASP A 54 -4.35 -22.98 36.25
C ASP A 54 -4.61 -23.29 34.78
N HIS A 55 -4.35 -24.51 34.34
CA HIS A 55 -4.64 -24.94 32.96
C HIS A 55 -6.14 -24.84 32.65
N SER A 56 -6.99 -25.29 33.58
CA SER A 56 -8.45 -25.19 33.44
C SER A 56 -8.91 -23.73 33.37
N THR A 57 -8.34 -22.87 34.21
CA THR A 57 -8.65 -21.43 34.25
C THR A 57 -8.19 -20.73 32.98
N LEU A 58 -6.98 -21.03 32.49
CA LEU A 58 -6.45 -20.49 31.24
C LEU A 58 -7.31 -20.87 30.02
N ARG A 59 -7.77 -22.14 29.95
CA ARG A 59 -8.68 -22.58 28.89
C ARG A 59 -10.01 -21.86 28.97
N ALA A 60 -10.60 -21.74 30.16
CA ALA A 60 -11.85 -21.02 30.38
C ALA A 60 -11.74 -19.53 30.03
N LEU A 61 -10.60 -18.90 30.35
CA LEU A 61 -10.32 -17.51 29.98
C LEU A 61 -10.30 -17.32 28.46
N ILE A 62 -9.61 -18.18 27.72
CA ILE A 62 -9.62 -18.13 26.25
C ILE A 62 -11.05 -18.31 25.74
N GLN A 63 -11.73 -19.40 26.13
CA GLN A 63 -13.08 -19.71 25.65
C GLN A 63 -14.08 -18.58 25.94
N ARG A 64 -14.00 -17.95 27.11
CA ARG A 64 -14.86 -16.82 27.49
C ARG A 64 -14.61 -15.59 26.64
N HIS A 65 -13.36 -15.31 26.28
CA HIS A 65 -12.99 -14.09 25.57
C HIS A 65 -13.03 -14.22 24.04
N THR A 66 -12.94 -15.42 23.50
CA THR A 66 -12.80 -15.61 22.04
C THR A 66 -13.73 -16.68 21.46
N SER A 67 -14.49 -17.41 22.28
CA SER A 67 -15.27 -18.60 21.87
C SER A 67 -14.44 -19.72 21.23
N PHE A 68 -13.10 -19.60 21.26
CA PHE A 68 -12.15 -20.57 20.73
C PHE A 68 -11.74 -21.58 21.81
N ASP A 69 -11.71 -22.87 21.47
CA ASP A 69 -11.18 -23.91 22.35
C ASP A 69 -9.72 -24.25 21.96
N PRO A 70 -8.72 -23.85 22.77
CA PRO A 70 -7.30 -24.01 22.44
C PRO A 70 -6.85 -25.47 22.31
N LEU A 71 -7.62 -26.41 22.84
CA LEU A 71 -7.34 -27.85 22.76
C LEU A 71 -8.02 -28.55 21.58
N LYS A 72 -8.99 -27.91 20.92
CA LYS A 72 -9.75 -28.51 19.80
C LYS A 72 -9.52 -27.83 18.45
N GLN A 73 -9.13 -26.56 18.46
CA GLN A 73 -9.05 -25.73 17.25
C GLN A 73 -7.65 -25.18 17.07
N THR A 74 -7.18 -24.97 15.84
CA THR A 74 -5.82 -24.49 15.57
C THR A 74 -5.75 -22.96 15.64
N THR A 75 -4.65 -22.39 16.16
CA THR A 75 -4.44 -20.93 16.17
C THR A 75 -4.28 -20.34 14.76
N ALA A 76 -4.10 -21.19 13.73
CA ALA A 76 -4.16 -20.79 12.34
C ALA A 76 -5.56 -20.27 11.94
N GLU A 77 -6.64 -20.79 12.54
CA GLU A 77 -8.02 -20.33 12.32
C GLU A 77 -8.28 -18.92 12.91
N LEU A 78 -7.40 -18.43 13.78
CA LEU A 78 -7.43 -17.08 14.33
C LEU A 78 -6.60 -16.08 13.50
N LYS A 79 -5.95 -16.53 12.41
CA LYS A 79 -5.27 -15.68 11.44
C LYS A 79 -6.17 -15.51 10.21
N GLY A 80 -6.80 -14.36 10.07
CA GLY A 80 -7.73 -14.08 8.96
C GLY A 80 -8.21 -12.62 8.96
N ASP A 81 -8.98 -12.28 7.92
CA ASP A 81 -9.58 -10.96 7.73
C ASP A 81 -10.47 -10.59 8.94
N ARG A 82 -10.48 -9.31 9.32
CA ARG A 82 -11.17 -8.79 10.50
C ARG A 82 -12.66 -9.10 10.47
N MET A 83 -13.26 -9.13 9.28
CA MET A 83 -14.67 -9.50 9.09
C MET A 83 -14.92 -11.01 9.26
N GLU A 84 -14.04 -11.87 8.77
CA GLU A 84 -14.16 -13.33 8.98
C GLU A 84 -13.96 -13.71 10.46
N LEU A 85 -13.08 -12.99 11.16
CA LEU A 85 -12.86 -13.16 12.60
C LEU A 85 -13.98 -12.57 13.45
N ALA A 86 -14.63 -11.49 13.02
CA ALA A 86 -15.82 -10.94 13.69
C ALA A 86 -17.03 -11.89 13.60
N LEU A 87 -17.14 -12.67 12.51
CA LEU A 87 -18.16 -13.72 12.38
C LEU A 87 -17.91 -14.94 13.29
N LYS A 88 -16.66 -15.18 13.71
CA LYS A 88 -16.26 -16.35 14.51
C LYS A 88 -15.94 -16.03 15.97
N THR A 89 -15.64 -14.77 16.30
CA THR A 89 -15.18 -14.36 17.63
C THR A 89 -15.79 -13.00 18.02
N ARG A 90 -16.17 -12.85 19.30
CA ARG A 90 -16.74 -11.59 19.85
C ARG A 90 -15.73 -10.46 20.00
N ASN A 91 -14.47 -10.64 19.60
CA ASN A 91 -13.39 -9.70 19.88
C ASN A 91 -12.71 -9.25 18.58
N GLU A 92 -13.17 -8.13 18.02
CA GLU A 92 -12.69 -7.53 16.77
C GLU A 92 -11.19 -7.15 16.76
N LYS A 93 -10.53 -7.19 17.92
CA LYS A 93 -9.11 -6.81 18.09
C LYS A 93 -8.11 -7.94 17.80
N LEU A 94 -8.57 -9.08 17.29
CA LEU A 94 -7.74 -10.26 17.05
C LEU A 94 -7.02 -10.24 15.69
N SER A 95 -7.49 -9.45 14.72
CA SER A 95 -6.79 -9.28 13.44
C SER A 95 -5.70 -8.22 13.57
N SER A 96 -4.44 -8.62 13.48
CA SER A 96 -3.31 -7.69 13.33
C SER A 96 -3.16 -7.13 11.91
N GLN A 97 -4.07 -7.47 10.98
CA GLN A 97 -4.10 -6.86 9.66
C GLN A 97 -4.87 -5.54 9.74
N THR A 98 -4.16 -4.44 9.51
CA THR A 98 -4.79 -3.18 9.14
C THR A 98 -5.62 -3.44 7.88
N VAL A 99 -6.94 -3.26 7.97
CA VAL A 99 -7.89 -3.44 6.85
C VAL A 99 -7.45 -2.69 5.58
N SER A 100 -6.65 -1.62 5.72
CA SER A 100 -6.06 -0.85 4.62
C SER A 100 -4.91 -1.54 3.85
N ALA A 101 -4.37 -2.67 4.33
CA ALA A 101 -3.23 -3.34 3.69
C ALA A 101 -3.57 -4.04 2.36
N GLY A 102 -4.86 -4.19 2.03
CA GLY A 102 -5.35 -4.78 0.79
C GLY A 102 -6.25 -3.87 -0.03
N ILE A 103 -6.48 -2.62 0.38
CA ILE A 103 -7.39 -1.70 -0.29
C ILE A 103 -6.60 -0.67 -1.08
N VAL A 104 -7.00 -0.43 -2.32
CA VAL A 104 -6.43 0.56 -3.22
C VAL A 104 -7.50 1.56 -3.64
N MET A 105 -7.08 2.79 -3.97
CA MET A 105 -7.94 3.80 -4.55
C MET A 105 -7.81 3.75 -6.07
N VAL A 106 -8.94 3.50 -6.73
CA VAL A 106 -9.07 3.51 -8.19
C VAL A 106 -10.06 4.58 -8.61
N GLY A 107 -9.95 5.08 -9.83
CA GLY A 107 -10.89 6.07 -10.36
C GLY A 107 -10.96 6.04 -11.87
N SER A 108 -11.89 6.83 -12.40
CA SER A 108 -12.03 7.05 -13.84
C SER A 108 -12.32 8.52 -14.08
N PRO A 109 -11.71 9.17 -15.09
CA PRO A 109 -12.10 10.51 -15.49
C PRO A 109 -13.47 10.54 -16.19
N THR A 110 -13.97 9.38 -16.67
CA THR A 110 -15.26 9.26 -17.36
C THR A 110 -16.37 8.72 -16.46
N HIS A 111 -17.53 8.43 -17.04
CA HIS A 111 -18.69 7.87 -16.35
C HIS A 111 -18.59 6.37 -16.05
N ALA A 112 -17.55 5.70 -16.55
CA ALA A 112 -17.41 4.25 -16.42
C ALA A 112 -16.04 3.87 -15.86
N LEU A 113 -16.02 2.88 -14.98
CA LEU A 113 -14.82 2.25 -14.46
C LEU A 113 -14.95 0.73 -14.58
N THR A 114 -14.09 0.10 -15.39
CA THR A 114 -14.08 -1.35 -15.57
C THR A 114 -13.01 -1.98 -14.68
N LEU A 115 -13.44 -2.90 -13.82
CA LEU A 115 -12.61 -3.71 -12.92
C LEU A 115 -12.89 -5.20 -13.17
N ALA A 116 -12.19 -6.09 -12.46
CA ALA A 116 -12.36 -7.54 -12.61
C ALA A 116 -13.79 -8.02 -12.35
N SER A 117 -14.49 -7.42 -11.37
CA SER A 117 -15.87 -7.75 -11.03
C SER A 117 -16.93 -7.18 -12.00
N GLY A 118 -16.54 -6.27 -12.89
CA GLY A 118 -17.42 -5.69 -13.92
C GLY A 118 -17.21 -4.20 -14.13
N THR A 119 -18.14 -3.59 -14.89
CA THR A 119 -18.14 -2.16 -15.19
C THR A 119 -19.10 -1.41 -14.28
N TYR A 120 -18.59 -0.40 -13.60
CA TYR A 120 -19.33 0.48 -12.70
C TYR A 120 -19.65 1.79 -13.38
N GLN A 121 -20.90 2.24 -13.24
CA GLN A 121 -21.33 3.58 -13.67
C GLN A 121 -21.18 4.55 -12.50
N LEU A 122 -20.39 5.61 -12.68
CA LEU A 122 -20.02 6.58 -11.66
C LEU A 122 -20.11 8.01 -12.23
N PRO A 123 -20.25 9.04 -11.39
CA PRO A 123 -20.03 10.42 -11.85
C PRO A 123 -18.60 10.60 -12.38
N PRO A 124 -18.36 11.45 -13.40
CA PRO A 124 -17.03 11.68 -13.95
C PRO A 124 -16.02 12.12 -12.89
N GLY A 125 -14.83 11.53 -12.92
CA GLY A 125 -13.76 11.83 -11.99
C GLY A 125 -13.94 11.24 -10.59
N SER A 126 -14.92 10.35 -10.40
CA SER A 126 -15.11 9.65 -9.14
C SER A 126 -14.03 8.63 -8.87
N THR A 127 -13.84 8.33 -7.59
CA THR A 127 -12.95 7.27 -7.11
C THR A 127 -13.70 6.24 -6.28
N LEU A 128 -13.19 5.02 -6.26
CA LEU A 128 -13.64 3.91 -5.43
C LEU A 128 -12.45 3.37 -4.64
N ASN A 129 -12.73 2.89 -3.43
CA ASN A 129 -11.79 2.10 -2.64
C ASN A 129 -12.16 0.63 -2.80
N VAL A 130 -11.27 -0.16 -3.38
CA VAL A 130 -11.53 -1.56 -3.75
C VAL A 130 -10.40 -2.47 -3.27
N PRO A 131 -10.65 -3.78 -3.10
CA PRO A 131 -9.58 -4.77 -2.93
C PRO A 131 -8.59 -4.70 -4.09
N ALA A 132 -7.30 -4.87 -3.80
CA ALA A 132 -6.22 -4.86 -4.79
C ALA A 132 -6.45 -5.87 -5.94
N GLU A 133 -7.11 -6.98 -5.65
CA GLU A 133 -7.48 -8.03 -6.59
C GLU A 133 -8.43 -7.57 -7.69
N GLU A 134 -9.19 -6.49 -7.48
CA GLU A 134 -10.10 -5.94 -8.52
C GLU A 134 -9.36 -5.42 -9.75
N LEU A 135 -8.06 -5.19 -9.66
CA LEU A 135 -7.22 -4.83 -10.80
C LEU A 135 -6.55 -6.03 -11.48
N HIS A 136 -6.65 -7.24 -10.93
CA HIS A 136 -6.00 -8.41 -11.51
C HIS A 136 -6.66 -8.81 -12.82
N GLY A 137 -5.84 -9.10 -13.84
CA GLY A 137 -6.30 -9.37 -15.20
C GLY A 137 -6.55 -8.10 -16.04
N THR A 138 -6.44 -6.91 -15.45
CA THR A 138 -6.51 -5.65 -16.21
C THR A 138 -5.27 -5.53 -17.10
N HIS A 139 -5.49 -5.21 -18.38
CA HIS A 139 -4.40 -5.05 -19.33
C HIS A 139 -3.51 -3.83 -18.99
N ARG A 140 -4.13 -2.68 -18.68
CA ARG A 140 -3.42 -1.44 -18.34
C ARG A 140 -4.03 -0.75 -17.15
N VAL A 141 -3.19 -0.06 -16.39
CA VAL A 141 -3.63 0.96 -15.41
C VAL A 141 -2.81 2.23 -15.60
N VAL A 142 -3.38 3.38 -15.26
CA VAL A 142 -2.63 4.62 -15.14
C VAL A 142 -2.26 4.83 -13.68
N LEU A 143 -0.98 4.74 -13.34
CA LEU A 143 -0.47 4.95 -12.00
C LEU A 143 -0.29 6.45 -11.73
N ILE A 144 -1.04 6.98 -10.77
CA ILE A 144 -1.11 8.39 -10.41
C ILE A 144 -0.27 8.66 -9.16
N GLU A 145 0.69 9.56 -9.24
CA GLU A 145 1.58 9.88 -8.13
C GLU A 145 0.90 10.62 -6.96
N ASN A 146 0.08 11.63 -7.24
CA ASN A 146 -0.44 12.54 -6.21
C ASN A 146 -1.93 12.31 -5.92
N LEU A 147 -2.28 12.23 -4.64
CA LEU A 147 -3.67 12.02 -4.20
C LEU A 147 -4.64 13.13 -4.67
N PRO A 148 -4.28 14.43 -4.68
CA PRO A 148 -5.15 15.48 -5.21
C PRO A 148 -5.61 15.25 -6.66
N VAL A 149 -4.77 14.63 -7.49
CA VAL A 149 -5.12 14.28 -8.87
C VAL A 149 -6.29 13.30 -8.90
N MET A 150 -6.31 12.32 -8.00
CA MET A 150 -7.40 11.33 -7.90
C MET A 150 -8.75 11.99 -7.59
N TYR A 151 -8.77 13.07 -6.80
CA TYR A 151 -10.00 13.82 -6.51
C TYR A 151 -10.42 14.77 -7.64
N HIS A 152 -9.57 14.96 -8.63
CA HIS A 152 -9.75 15.93 -9.69
C HIS A 152 -9.54 15.34 -11.09
N LEU A 153 -9.68 14.03 -11.25
CA LEU A 153 -9.44 13.32 -12.52
C LEU A 153 -10.18 13.97 -13.71
N ALA A 154 -11.43 14.41 -13.52
CA ALA A 154 -12.22 15.06 -14.57
C ALA A 154 -11.73 16.47 -14.96
N ARG A 155 -10.81 17.08 -14.20
CA ARG A 155 -10.22 18.40 -14.52
C ARG A 155 -9.05 18.30 -15.50
N TYR A 156 -8.50 17.12 -15.72
CA TYR A 156 -7.39 16.91 -16.64
C TYR A 156 -7.92 16.57 -18.03
N ARG A 157 -7.26 17.08 -19.08
CA ARG A 157 -7.58 16.70 -20.45
C ARG A 157 -6.72 15.51 -20.84
N TRP A 158 -7.23 14.32 -20.49
CA TRP A 158 -6.54 13.05 -20.71
C TRP A 158 -6.46 12.70 -22.21
N PRO A 159 -5.39 12.04 -22.66
CA PRO A 159 -5.35 11.42 -23.98
C PRO A 159 -6.50 10.42 -24.16
N GLN A 160 -7.15 10.44 -25.32
CA GLN A 160 -8.31 9.58 -25.61
C GLN A 160 -7.98 8.08 -25.44
N ASP A 161 -6.76 7.68 -25.79
CA ASP A 161 -6.29 6.30 -25.70
C ASP A 161 -6.24 5.73 -24.27
N ILE A 162 -6.29 6.58 -23.24
CA ILE A 162 -6.17 6.14 -21.84
C ILE A 162 -7.32 6.61 -20.94
N VAL A 163 -8.26 7.40 -21.46
CA VAL A 163 -9.31 8.01 -20.66
C VAL A 163 -10.27 6.99 -20.03
N GLU A 164 -10.40 5.81 -20.64
CA GLU A 164 -11.22 4.71 -20.12
C GLU A 164 -10.43 3.69 -19.27
N ILE A 165 -9.12 3.88 -19.12
CA ILE A 165 -8.25 3.00 -18.34
C ILE A 165 -8.40 3.33 -16.85
N PRO A 166 -8.44 2.33 -15.95
CA PRO A 166 -8.46 2.58 -14.50
C PRO A 166 -7.26 3.43 -14.05
N MET A 167 -7.57 4.53 -13.35
CA MET A 167 -6.59 5.40 -12.69
C MET A 167 -6.33 4.83 -11.29
N LEU A 168 -5.09 4.48 -10.96
CA LEU A 168 -4.69 3.88 -9.69
C LEU A 168 -3.80 4.86 -8.93
N PHE A 169 -4.17 5.20 -7.70
CA PHE A 169 -3.30 5.99 -6.84
C PHE A 169 -2.08 5.16 -6.39
N ARG A 170 -0.86 5.73 -6.47
CA ARG A 170 0.38 5.05 -6.07
C ARG A 170 0.47 4.69 -4.58
N GLY A 171 -0.38 5.31 -3.77
CA GLY A 171 -0.47 5.06 -2.35
C GLY A 171 0.09 6.18 -1.47
N SER A 172 -0.28 6.10 -0.19
CA SER A 172 0.10 6.98 0.91
C SER A 172 0.02 6.17 2.22
N PRO A 173 0.32 6.74 3.40
CA PRO A 173 0.08 6.04 4.66
C PRO A 173 -1.36 5.55 4.86
N GLN A 174 -2.34 6.19 4.21
CA GLN A 174 -3.76 5.78 4.25
C GLN A 174 -4.06 4.68 3.21
N PHE A 175 -3.44 4.75 2.03
CA PHE A 175 -3.54 3.76 0.94
C PHE A 175 -2.19 3.09 0.74
N THR A 176 -1.91 2.02 1.47
CA THR A 176 -0.51 1.58 1.64
C THR A 176 0.16 1.23 0.29
N PRO A 177 1.44 1.63 0.08
CA PRO A 177 2.19 1.21 -1.12
C PRO A 177 2.26 -0.32 -1.30
N ALA A 178 2.15 -1.08 -0.22
CA ALA A 178 2.05 -2.54 -0.25
C ALA A 178 0.76 -3.03 -0.95
N ALA A 179 -0.40 -2.39 -0.68
CA ALA A 179 -1.65 -2.70 -1.37
C ALA A 179 -1.56 -2.42 -2.87
N VAL A 180 -0.93 -1.30 -3.25
CA VAL A 180 -0.70 -0.92 -4.65
C VAL A 180 0.24 -1.92 -5.33
N THR A 181 1.30 -2.35 -4.66
CA THR A 181 2.22 -3.38 -5.17
C THR A 181 1.48 -4.70 -5.43
N LYS A 182 0.56 -5.09 -4.52
CA LYS A 182 -0.30 -6.26 -4.67
C LYS A 182 -1.27 -6.13 -5.85
N ALA A 183 -1.83 -4.95 -6.06
CA ALA A 183 -2.70 -4.70 -7.21
C ALA A 183 -1.92 -4.82 -8.53
N LEU A 184 -0.77 -4.13 -8.63
CA LEU A 184 0.10 -4.12 -9.81
C LEU A 184 0.66 -5.50 -10.16
N ALA A 185 0.77 -6.42 -9.20
CA ALA A 185 1.22 -7.79 -9.46
C ALA A 185 0.36 -8.51 -10.53
N GLY A 186 -0.94 -8.24 -10.56
CA GLY A 186 -1.89 -8.82 -11.51
C GLY A 186 -2.20 -7.96 -12.75
N VAL A 187 -1.51 -6.83 -12.93
CA VAL A 187 -1.69 -5.92 -14.08
C VAL A 187 -0.58 -6.13 -15.12
N HIS A 188 -0.92 -6.12 -16.41
CA HIS A 188 0.06 -6.38 -17.48
C HIS A 188 0.98 -5.19 -17.77
N GLU A 189 0.42 -4.00 -17.94
CA GLU A 189 1.14 -2.79 -18.32
C GLU A 189 0.77 -1.60 -17.42
N VAL A 190 1.73 -0.73 -17.16
CA VAL A 190 1.56 0.48 -16.35
C VAL A 190 1.84 1.71 -17.21
N VAL A 191 0.88 2.63 -17.24
CA VAL A 191 1.09 3.97 -17.77
C VAL A 191 1.36 4.87 -16.56
N CYS A 192 2.48 5.57 -16.53
CA CYS A 192 2.83 6.40 -15.37
C CYS A 192 2.37 7.84 -15.58
N PHE A 193 1.75 8.44 -14.57
CA PHE A 193 1.51 9.87 -14.49
C PHE A 193 2.06 10.39 -13.17
N ALA A 194 3.13 11.17 -13.28
CA ALA A 194 3.91 11.74 -12.19
C ALA A 194 4.05 13.25 -12.37
N ASP A 195 4.68 13.91 -11.41
CA ASP A 195 5.18 15.27 -11.62
C ASP A 195 6.14 15.27 -12.83
N TYR A 196 6.08 16.32 -13.67
CA TYR A 196 7.01 16.49 -14.78
C TYR A 196 8.24 17.23 -14.28
N ASP A 197 9.03 16.49 -13.52
CA ASP A 197 10.28 16.89 -12.89
C ASP A 197 11.27 15.70 -12.89
N PRO A 198 12.53 15.88 -12.46
CA PRO A 198 13.50 14.80 -12.44
C PRO A 198 13.07 13.58 -11.61
N GLN A 199 12.54 13.77 -10.40
CA GLN A 199 12.19 12.67 -9.52
C GLN A 199 10.98 11.89 -10.04
N GLY A 200 9.95 12.58 -10.51
CA GLY A 200 8.74 12.01 -11.10
C GLY A 200 9.05 11.20 -12.35
N LEU A 201 9.88 11.72 -13.27
CA LEU A 201 10.31 10.95 -14.44
C LEU A 201 11.19 9.75 -14.05
N MET A 202 12.08 9.88 -13.07
CA MET A 202 12.86 8.73 -12.58
C MET A 202 11.95 7.65 -11.98
N ASN A 203 10.94 8.04 -11.19
CA ASN A 203 9.95 7.11 -10.64
C ASN A 203 9.16 6.40 -11.76
N CYS A 204 8.74 7.13 -12.80
CA CYS A 204 8.06 6.55 -13.96
C CYS A 204 8.91 5.52 -14.70
N LEU A 205 10.19 5.83 -14.95
CA LEU A 205 11.08 5.01 -15.77
C LEU A 205 11.65 3.80 -15.01
N THR A 206 11.68 3.87 -13.68
CA THR A 206 12.07 2.74 -12.81
C THR A 206 10.88 1.88 -12.40
N GLN A 207 9.65 2.31 -12.69
CA GLN A 207 8.44 1.54 -12.42
C GLN A 207 8.40 0.26 -13.27
N ARG A 208 8.25 -0.88 -12.58
CA ARG A 208 8.12 -2.18 -13.24
C ARG A 208 6.87 -2.21 -14.13
N ARG A 209 7.03 -2.75 -15.35
CA ARG A 209 5.98 -2.84 -16.40
C ARG A 209 5.52 -1.46 -16.92
N ALA A 210 6.27 -0.39 -16.67
CA ALA A 210 6.02 0.90 -17.31
C ALA A 210 6.10 0.74 -18.85
N CYS A 211 5.04 1.11 -19.55
CA CYS A 211 4.97 1.07 -21.02
C CYS A 211 4.79 2.45 -21.64
N ALA A 212 4.34 3.45 -20.87
CA ALA A 212 4.14 4.81 -21.34
C ALA A 212 4.12 5.81 -20.17
N MET A 213 4.28 7.09 -20.49
CA MET A 213 4.13 8.21 -19.55
C MET A 213 3.06 9.19 -20.05
N VAL A 214 2.27 9.74 -19.13
CA VAL A 214 1.40 10.88 -19.40
C VAL A 214 2.17 12.16 -19.10
N LEU A 215 2.32 13.03 -20.09
CA LEU A 215 3.15 14.24 -20.00
C LEU A 215 2.34 15.48 -20.41
N PRO A 216 2.69 16.68 -19.93
CA PRO A 216 2.12 17.91 -20.47
C PRO A 216 2.57 18.14 -21.92
N THR A 217 1.68 18.68 -22.75
CA THR A 217 2.02 19.19 -24.09
C THR A 217 2.99 20.37 -24.02
N ASP A 218 3.64 20.71 -25.13
CA ASP A 218 4.50 21.90 -25.21
C ASP A 218 3.71 23.20 -24.94
N GLU A 219 2.44 23.26 -25.38
CA GLU A 219 1.54 24.38 -25.06
C GLU A 219 1.26 24.46 -23.55
N ALA A 220 1.02 23.31 -22.90
CA ALA A 220 0.83 23.26 -21.45
C ALA A 220 2.07 23.69 -20.69
N ILE A 221 3.26 23.21 -21.10
CA ILE A 221 4.55 23.61 -20.52
C ILE A 221 4.73 25.12 -20.65
N HIS A 222 4.55 25.67 -21.85
CA HIS A 222 4.69 27.11 -22.09
C HIS A 222 3.73 27.93 -21.22
N ARG A 223 2.46 27.54 -21.14
CA ARG A 223 1.48 28.23 -20.28
C ARG A 223 1.92 28.20 -18.81
N ILE A 224 2.22 27.03 -18.26
CA ILE A 224 2.59 26.84 -16.85
C ILE A 224 3.81 27.69 -16.49
N THR A 225 4.88 27.59 -17.29
CA THR A 225 6.12 28.35 -17.09
C THR A 225 5.92 29.86 -17.27
N SER A 226 5.13 30.30 -18.24
CA SER A 226 4.84 31.74 -18.44
C SER A 226 4.07 32.36 -17.26
N THR A 227 3.33 31.54 -16.51
CA THR A 227 2.60 31.95 -15.31
C THR A 227 3.38 31.78 -14.01
N GLY A 228 4.63 31.29 -14.08
CA GLY A 228 5.46 31.03 -12.90
C GLY A 228 4.90 29.95 -11.96
N LEU A 229 4.15 28.99 -12.51
CA LEU A 229 3.58 27.87 -11.77
C LEU A 229 4.50 26.62 -11.77
N ASP A 230 5.67 26.73 -12.40
CA ASP A 230 6.77 25.77 -12.30
C ASP A 230 7.63 26.05 -11.05
N LYS A 231 8.49 25.08 -10.69
CA LYS A 231 9.26 25.07 -9.44
C LYS A 231 10.76 24.86 -9.69
N PRO A 232 11.47 25.82 -10.30
CA PRO A 232 12.88 25.64 -10.67
C PRO A 232 13.82 25.35 -9.48
N ALA A 233 13.45 25.76 -8.26
CA ALA A 233 14.17 25.39 -7.04
C ALA A 233 14.08 23.88 -6.76
N ASP A 234 12.91 23.28 -6.96
CA ASP A 234 12.69 21.84 -6.76
C ASP A 234 13.51 21.03 -7.78
N PHE A 235 13.54 21.47 -9.05
CA PHE A 235 14.42 20.89 -10.07
C PHE A 235 15.89 20.88 -9.62
N ALA A 236 16.39 22.00 -9.06
CA ALA A 236 17.77 22.12 -8.64
C ALA A 236 18.13 21.12 -7.53
N ASN A 237 17.22 20.91 -6.57
CA ASN A 237 17.40 20.02 -5.42
C ASN A 237 17.44 18.53 -5.76
N GLN A 238 16.97 18.13 -6.95
CA GLN A 238 16.88 16.72 -7.36
C GLN A 238 18.14 16.25 -8.11
N GLN A 239 19.32 16.45 -7.55
CA GLN A 239 20.60 16.18 -8.23
C GLN A 239 20.76 14.72 -8.70
N ALA A 240 20.52 13.74 -7.82
CA ALA A 240 20.71 12.33 -8.15
C ALA A 240 19.80 11.87 -9.31
N ALA A 241 18.52 12.29 -9.30
CA ALA A 241 17.59 11.98 -10.37
C ALA A 241 18.00 12.63 -11.70
N ARG A 242 18.49 13.88 -11.67
CA ARG A 242 19.02 14.56 -12.86
C ARG A 242 20.23 13.84 -13.44
N GLU A 243 21.17 13.42 -12.61
CA GLU A 243 22.37 12.70 -13.03
C GLU A 243 22.01 11.36 -13.71
N TRP A 244 21.11 10.59 -13.10
CA TRP A 244 20.63 9.33 -13.67
C TRP A 244 19.88 9.56 -15.00
N LEU A 245 18.93 10.50 -15.03
CA LEU A 245 18.15 10.82 -16.22
C LEU A 245 19.02 11.31 -17.39
N ASN A 246 20.11 12.01 -17.10
CA ASN A 246 21.03 12.50 -18.14
C ASN A 246 21.75 11.36 -18.88
N THR A 247 21.75 10.13 -18.33
CA THR A 247 22.25 8.94 -19.02
C THR A 247 21.28 8.41 -20.08
N LEU A 248 20.01 8.84 -20.04
CA LEU A 248 18.95 8.36 -20.93
C LEU A 248 18.78 9.26 -22.15
N GLN A 249 18.54 8.66 -23.31
CA GLN A 249 18.33 9.36 -24.58
C GLN A 249 16.84 9.48 -24.93
N LEU A 250 16.02 9.89 -23.95
CA LEU A 250 14.58 10.09 -24.15
C LEU A 250 14.26 11.57 -24.41
N PRO A 251 13.61 11.93 -25.55
CA PRO A 251 13.23 13.30 -25.85
C PRO A 251 12.51 14.08 -24.73
N PRO A 252 11.50 13.53 -24.02
CA PRO A 252 10.86 14.26 -22.92
C PRO A 252 11.82 14.51 -21.75
N VAL A 253 12.71 13.57 -21.43
CA VAL A 253 13.72 13.73 -20.39
C VAL A 253 14.70 14.84 -20.76
N GLN A 254 15.24 14.80 -21.98
CA GLN A 254 16.18 15.80 -22.47
C GLN A 254 15.58 17.21 -22.49
N ARG A 255 14.30 17.33 -22.87
CA ARG A 255 13.55 18.60 -22.82
C ARG A 255 13.43 19.13 -21.38
N MET A 256 12.99 18.27 -20.46
CA MET A 256 12.82 18.61 -19.04
C MET A 256 14.15 19.07 -18.42
N LEU A 257 15.25 18.36 -18.69
CA LEU A 257 16.59 18.73 -18.20
C LEU A 257 17.09 20.05 -18.80
N ALA A 258 16.98 20.23 -20.12
CA ALA A 258 17.47 21.42 -20.81
C ALA A 258 16.73 22.69 -20.37
N GLN A 259 15.41 22.59 -20.16
CA GLN A 259 14.58 23.70 -19.71
C GLN A 259 14.49 23.85 -18.19
N LYS A 260 15.13 22.94 -17.43
CA LYS A 260 15.12 22.91 -15.95
C LYS A 260 13.71 22.86 -15.35
N LEU A 261 12.84 22.05 -15.95
CA LEU A 261 11.43 22.00 -15.59
C LEU A 261 11.20 21.16 -14.33
N ALA A 262 10.42 21.72 -13.41
CA ALA A 262 9.72 20.96 -12.39
C ALA A 262 8.27 21.45 -12.33
N ILE A 263 7.35 20.65 -12.86
CA ILE A 263 5.93 20.97 -12.97
C ILE A 263 5.15 19.91 -12.21
N SER A 264 4.40 20.32 -11.18
CA SER A 264 3.58 19.36 -10.44
C SER A 264 2.33 18.95 -11.20
N GLN A 265 1.78 17.79 -10.89
CA GLN A 265 0.54 17.30 -11.47
C GLN A 265 -0.63 18.28 -11.25
N GLU A 266 -0.67 19.00 -10.12
CA GLU A 266 -1.70 20.01 -9.87
C GLU A 266 -1.61 21.17 -10.86
N SER A 267 -0.40 21.64 -11.19
CA SER A 267 -0.19 22.68 -12.21
C SER A 267 -0.61 22.23 -13.61
N MET A 268 -0.68 20.91 -13.85
CA MET A 268 -1.16 20.35 -15.13
C MET A 268 -2.70 20.28 -15.21
N ALA A 269 -3.45 20.56 -14.16
CA ALA A 269 -4.91 20.55 -14.22
C ALA A 269 -5.45 21.52 -15.29
N GLY A 270 -6.44 21.08 -16.07
CA GLY A 270 -7.01 21.84 -17.19
C GLY A 270 -6.15 21.89 -18.46
N SER A 271 -4.95 21.30 -18.43
CA SER A 271 -4.02 21.24 -19.56
C SER A 271 -4.29 20.07 -20.49
N GLU A 272 -3.98 20.25 -21.77
CA GLU A 272 -3.81 19.12 -22.71
C GLU A 272 -2.60 18.28 -22.31
N LEU A 273 -2.83 16.98 -22.16
CA LEU A 273 -1.83 15.96 -21.86
C LEU A 273 -1.60 15.09 -23.11
N ILE A 274 -0.41 14.50 -23.20
CA ILE A 274 -0.04 13.56 -24.25
C ILE A 274 0.45 12.25 -23.65
N LEU A 275 0.25 11.17 -24.41
CA LEU A 275 0.79 9.85 -24.09
C LEU A 275 2.12 9.67 -24.82
N TYR A 276 3.20 9.50 -24.05
CA TYR A 276 4.53 9.17 -24.57
C TYR A 276 4.78 7.67 -24.39
N GLN A 277 4.87 6.91 -25.47
CA GLN A 277 5.15 5.48 -25.43
C GLN A 277 6.64 5.23 -25.13
N LEU A 278 6.92 4.31 -24.21
CA LEU A 278 8.28 3.85 -23.93
C LEU A 278 8.59 2.67 -24.86
N GLU A 279 9.75 2.69 -25.50
CA GLU A 279 10.23 1.52 -26.23
C GLU A 279 10.72 0.46 -25.24
N ARG A 280 10.61 -0.84 -25.58
CA ARG A 280 11.03 -1.94 -24.69
C ARG A 280 12.51 -1.88 -24.27
N ARG A 281 13.36 -1.07 -24.93
CA ARG A 281 14.77 -0.85 -24.58
C ARG A 281 14.99 0.31 -23.60
N ASP A 282 13.98 1.15 -23.40
CA ASP A 282 14.08 2.35 -22.56
C ASP A 282 13.97 2.03 -21.06
N ALA A 283 13.64 0.77 -20.72
CA ALA A 283 13.38 0.28 -19.37
C ALA A 283 14.24 -0.94 -19.01
N ASP A 284 15.53 -0.96 -19.38
CA ASP A 284 16.46 -2.01 -18.91
C ASP A 284 16.70 -1.85 -17.40
N PRO A 285 16.23 -2.80 -16.54
CA PRO A 285 16.35 -2.68 -15.09
C PRO A 285 17.77 -2.94 -14.57
N HIS A 286 18.69 -3.42 -15.43
CA HIS A 286 20.00 -3.90 -15.00
C HIS A 286 21.06 -2.81 -14.76
N SER A 287 20.71 -1.53 -14.95
CA SER A 287 21.54 -0.37 -14.59
C SER A 287 20.91 0.53 -13.52
N VAL A 288 19.79 0.10 -12.92
CA VAL A 288 18.99 0.91 -11.99
C VAL A 288 19.47 0.69 -10.54
N PRO A 289 19.92 1.74 -9.81
CA PRO A 289 20.13 1.63 -8.36
C PRO A 289 18.79 1.33 -7.69
N SER A 290 18.79 0.49 -6.65
CA SER A 290 17.54 0.00 -6.08
C SER A 290 16.78 1.17 -5.44
N ALA A 291 15.44 1.13 -5.46
CA ALA A 291 14.64 2.13 -4.75
C ALA A 291 15.00 2.21 -3.25
N ALA A 292 15.61 1.18 -2.66
CA ALA A 292 16.09 1.22 -1.28
C ALA A 292 17.31 2.14 -1.07
N ASP A 293 17.98 2.58 -2.13
CA ASP A 293 19.18 3.43 -2.04
C ASP A 293 18.83 4.92 -1.86
N PHE A 294 17.56 5.32 -1.99
CA PHE A 294 17.13 6.73 -1.97
C PHE A 294 15.99 7.07 -0.99
N TRP A 295 15.46 6.11 -0.23
CA TRP A 295 14.51 6.37 0.88
C TRP A 295 15.19 6.23 2.25
N GLY A 296 16.27 6.99 2.43
CA GLY A 296 16.89 7.27 3.73
C GLY A 296 16.49 8.64 4.26
#